data_AF-A0AAC8TGF7-F1
#
_entry.id   AF-A0AAC8TGF7-F1
#
_cell.length_a   1.000
_cell.length_b   1.000
_cell.length_c   1.000
_cell.angle_alpha   90.00
_cell.angle_beta   90.00
_cell.angle_gamma   90.00
#
_symmetry.space_group_name_H-M   'P 1'
#
loop_
_entity.id
_entity.type
_entity.pdbx_description
1 polymer ?
#
loop_
_entity_poly.entity_id
_entity_poly.type
_entity_poly.pdbx_seq_one_letter_code
_entity_poly.pdbx_strand_id
1 'polypeptide(L)'
;MLLKQRFQILRPLEEMEVALVRAAVDSPSLLDSREEAVLRTALSLARLYKLRHEGHDHSLETWTAPLREDVTRRLGPVLLGGRRITRDQLVPHVRDLRAPVLKLRDELVHHLHGRVPEDVLHRELRHKSLVVVAGGGGGVAYVYLGVMSLLDEHGLKPSLLAGTSMGAILMLMRSRMARFDQGELVSIIRSLSWRKLFRFISTENRYGLPAALRLFLRSGLGRYFNTGPGLPESGLRLKDLPVPMIVAVGGIRRGMLPRPLEYYERLLGTSPVSLLSPTGVARRIQAVMGTLAEFFTRPEIMVRLHLGADETTAGFDAIDAAGFSSSLPGVIHYDMLRDDAHMRGLLDGMMEEQGIFRLLDGGLVDNLPVKAAWKAVHHGNIGTRNAFFLALDGFAPKLTTPFWLPLQRLAAMTVAPNLPYAHLVKRFGTTLSPLELVPSVQLATKAMHYGRKQLGADMPFLSRMLSPLPHLG
;
A
#
# COMPACT_ATOMS: atom_id res chain seq x y z
N MET A 1 3.89 19.53 15.78
CA MET A 1 4.99 18.55 15.61
C MET A 1 4.90 17.93 14.22
N LEU A 2 6.01 17.85 13.48
CA LEU A 2 6.02 17.29 12.13
C LEU A 2 5.80 15.76 12.16
N LEU A 3 5.11 15.19 11.15
CA LEU A 3 4.85 13.75 11.08
C LEU A 3 6.13 12.90 11.14
N LYS A 4 7.26 13.41 10.63
CA LYS A 4 8.56 12.72 10.73
C LYS A 4 9.01 12.53 12.18
N GLN A 5 8.86 13.55 13.02
CA GLN A 5 9.16 13.47 14.45
C GLN A 5 8.17 12.53 15.14
N ARG A 6 6.88 12.58 14.74
CA ARG A 6 5.86 11.66 15.27
C ARG A 6 6.21 10.20 15.00
N PHE A 7 6.64 9.89 13.78
CA PHE A 7 7.08 8.55 13.42
C PHE A 7 8.23 8.07 14.30
N GLN A 8 9.24 8.91 14.56
CA GLN A 8 10.38 8.55 15.42
C GLN A 8 9.96 8.23 16.86
N ILE A 9 8.94 8.92 17.37
CA ILE A 9 8.39 8.69 18.72
C ILE A 9 7.55 7.40 18.77
N LEU A 10 6.71 7.16 17.76
CA LEU A 10 5.76 6.04 17.78
C LEU A 10 6.38 4.70 17.37
N ARG A 11 7.36 4.71 16.46
CA ARG A 11 7.93 3.50 15.88
C ARG A 11 8.45 2.50 16.93
N PRO A 12 9.23 2.90 17.97
CA PRO A 12 9.68 1.94 18.97
C PRO A 12 8.53 1.24 19.71
N LEU A 13 7.41 1.94 19.93
CA LEU A 13 6.22 1.37 20.57
C LEU A 13 5.52 0.35 19.67
N GLU A 14 5.48 0.60 18.37
CA GLU A 14 4.95 -0.35 17.37
C GLU A 14 5.84 -1.60 17.26
N GLU A 15 7.16 -1.41 17.23
CA GLU A 15 8.14 -2.50 17.22
C GLU A 15 8.05 -3.35 18.49
N MET A 16 7.83 -2.73 19.66
CA MET A 16 7.57 -3.44 20.91
C MET A 16 6.31 -4.29 20.86
N GLU A 17 5.19 -3.78 20.32
CA GLU A 17 3.97 -4.57 20.18
C GLU A 17 4.18 -5.77 19.24
N VAL A 18 4.86 -5.55 18.11
CA VAL A 18 5.18 -6.63 17.16
C VAL A 18 6.04 -7.70 17.82
N ALA A 19 7.08 -7.31 18.58
CA ALA A 19 7.95 -8.25 19.28
C ALA A 19 7.18 -9.04 20.35
N LEU A 20 6.35 -8.37 21.14
CA LEU A 20 5.49 -8.98 22.16
C LEU A 20 4.57 -10.04 21.56
N VAL A 21 3.83 -9.69 20.50
CA VAL A 21 2.85 -10.59 19.89
C VAL A 21 3.54 -11.76 19.19
N ARG A 22 4.68 -11.55 18.53
CA ARG A 22 5.49 -12.65 17.97
C ARG A 22 5.92 -13.63 19.05
N ALA A 23 6.49 -13.13 20.15
CA ALA A 23 6.91 -13.97 21.25
C ALA A 23 5.75 -14.76 21.88
N ALA A 24 4.56 -14.15 21.98
CA ALA A 24 3.37 -14.82 22.49
C ALA A 24 2.79 -15.87 21.54
N VAL A 25 2.94 -15.70 20.22
CA VAL A 25 2.61 -16.72 19.21
C VAL A 25 3.59 -17.89 19.26
N ASP A 26 4.89 -17.58 19.35
CA ASP A 26 5.95 -18.58 19.39
C ASP A 26 5.97 -19.37 20.72
N SER A 27 5.47 -18.77 21.81
CA SER A 27 5.42 -19.37 23.14
C SER A 27 4.08 -19.03 23.82
N PRO A 28 3.02 -19.85 23.62
CA PRO A 28 1.69 -19.57 24.18
C PRO A 28 1.63 -19.46 25.71
N SER A 29 2.59 -20.04 26.43
CA SER A 29 2.72 -19.94 27.89
C SER A 29 3.42 -18.66 28.37
N LEU A 30 3.85 -17.78 27.45
CA LEU A 30 4.57 -16.56 27.79
C LEU A 30 3.71 -15.63 28.64
N LEU A 31 2.48 -15.37 28.21
CA LEU A 31 1.48 -14.55 28.89
C LEU A 31 0.10 -15.18 28.73
N ASP A 32 -0.73 -15.07 29.76
CA ASP A 32 -2.16 -15.32 29.61
C ASP A 32 -2.84 -14.17 28.84
N SER A 33 -4.09 -14.37 28.43
CA SER A 33 -4.83 -13.39 27.64
C SER A 33 -5.05 -12.05 28.34
N ARG A 34 -5.14 -12.02 29.68
CA ARG A 34 -5.32 -10.78 30.45
C ARG A 34 -3.99 -10.04 30.59
N GLU A 35 -2.91 -10.76 30.84
CA GLU A 35 -1.56 -10.20 30.93
C GLU A 35 -1.13 -9.56 29.60
N GLU A 36 -1.36 -10.25 28.47
CA GLU A 36 -1.10 -9.69 27.14
C GLU A 36 -1.95 -8.43 26.89
N ALA A 37 -3.24 -8.47 27.25
CA ALA A 37 -4.14 -7.34 27.06
C ALA A 37 -3.68 -6.09 27.83
N VAL A 38 -3.15 -6.24 29.06
CA VAL A 38 -2.58 -5.13 29.82
C VAL A 38 -1.43 -4.48 29.06
N LEU A 39 -0.44 -5.26 28.63
CA LEU A 39 0.74 -4.73 27.94
C LEU A 39 0.39 -4.10 26.59
N ARG A 40 -0.48 -4.74 25.81
CA ARG A 40 -0.92 -4.21 24.50
C ARG A 40 -1.79 -2.96 24.63
N THR A 41 -2.60 -2.86 25.70
CA THR A 41 -3.34 -1.63 26.00
C THR A 41 -2.39 -0.52 26.44
N ALA A 42 -1.37 -0.83 27.24
CA ALA A 42 -0.33 0.12 27.62
C ALA A 42 0.38 0.70 26.40
N LEU A 43 0.80 -0.17 25.47
CA LEU A 43 1.42 0.24 24.20
C LEU A 43 0.46 1.05 23.32
N SER A 44 -0.83 0.72 23.30
CA SER A 44 -1.82 1.47 22.51
C SER A 44 -2.10 2.85 23.09
N LEU A 45 -2.23 2.99 24.42
CA LEU A 45 -2.33 4.28 25.10
C LEU A 45 -1.06 5.12 24.92
N ALA A 46 0.12 4.51 25.04
CA ALA A 46 1.40 5.19 24.82
C ALA A 46 1.52 5.73 23.38
N ARG A 47 0.96 5.04 22.39
CA ARG A 47 0.93 5.49 20.99
C ARG A 47 -0.13 6.54 20.70
N LEU A 48 -1.17 6.63 21.54
CA LEU A 48 -2.26 7.57 21.36
C LEU A 48 -1.74 9.01 21.53
N TYR A 49 -1.97 9.85 20.54
CA TYR A 49 -1.64 11.28 20.62
C TYR A 49 -2.76 12.19 20.11
N LYS A 50 -3.65 11.62 19.30
CA LYS A 50 -4.85 12.25 18.77
C LYS A 50 -5.96 11.23 18.67
N LEU A 51 -7.18 11.64 19.01
CA LEU A 51 -8.39 10.88 18.77
C LEU A 51 -9.24 11.63 17.74
N ARG A 52 -9.70 10.95 16.69
CA ARG A 52 -10.55 11.58 15.65
C ARG A 52 -12.01 11.22 15.88
N HIS A 53 -12.88 12.22 15.93
CA HIS A 53 -14.32 12.06 16.06
C HIS A 53 -15.03 13.14 15.24
N GLU A 54 -16.05 12.78 14.47
CA GLU A 54 -16.83 13.71 13.62
C GLU A 54 -15.96 14.67 12.78
N GLY A 55 -14.85 14.18 12.23
CA GLY A 55 -13.93 15.00 11.43
C GLY A 55 -12.98 15.90 12.21
N HIS A 56 -13.08 15.94 13.54
CA HIS A 56 -12.26 16.74 14.44
C HIS A 56 -11.18 15.88 15.12
N ASP A 57 -9.98 16.45 15.29
CA ASP A 57 -8.88 15.82 16.02
C ASP A 57 -8.79 16.39 17.45
N HIS A 58 -8.97 15.53 18.45
CA HIS A 58 -8.77 15.84 19.87
C HIS A 58 -7.34 15.46 20.27
N SER A 59 -6.52 16.43 20.69
CA SER A 59 -5.14 16.19 21.10
C SER A 59 -5.08 15.57 22.49
N LEU A 60 -4.36 14.44 22.61
CA LEU A 60 -4.19 13.69 23.87
C LEU A 60 -2.71 13.57 24.28
N GLU A 61 -1.83 14.31 23.62
CA GLU A 61 -0.37 14.23 23.81
C GLU A 61 0.05 14.48 25.25
N THR A 62 -0.47 15.54 25.88
CA THR A 62 -0.06 15.95 27.23
C THR A 62 -0.38 14.89 28.29
N TRP A 63 -1.50 14.19 28.15
CA TRP A 63 -1.92 13.12 29.07
C TRP A 63 -1.16 11.82 28.86
N THR A 64 -0.85 11.50 27.60
CA THR A 64 -0.24 10.21 27.22
C THR A 64 1.28 10.21 27.26
N ALA A 65 1.92 11.39 27.18
CA ALA A 65 3.38 11.50 27.19
C ALA A 65 4.07 10.87 28.43
N PRO A 66 3.60 11.09 29.67
CA PRO A 66 4.21 10.45 30.84
C PRO A 66 4.16 8.92 30.80
N LEU A 67 3.00 8.35 30.41
CA LEU A 67 2.88 6.90 30.25
C LEU A 67 3.78 6.39 29.12
N ARG A 68 3.89 7.14 28.02
CA ARG A 68 4.73 6.79 26.88
C ARG A 68 6.20 6.67 27.27
N GLU A 69 6.72 7.62 28.04
CA GLU A 69 8.09 7.59 28.56
C GLU A 69 8.29 6.38 29.48
N ASP A 70 7.34 6.13 30.40
CA ASP A 70 7.43 5.00 31.33
C ASP A 70 7.40 3.64 30.61
N VAL A 71 6.47 3.47 29.66
CA VAL A 71 6.35 2.26 28.83
C VAL A 71 7.62 2.04 28.02
N THR A 72 8.16 3.09 27.39
CA THR A 72 9.40 2.99 26.59
C THR A 72 10.58 2.58 27.45
N ARG A 73 10.73 3.18 28.63
CA ARG A 73 11.82 2.90 29.57
C ARG A 73 11.75 1.47 30.13
N ARG A 74 10.55 0.98 30.44
CA ARG A 74 10.34 -0.35 31.04
C ARG A 74 10.39 -1.47 30.00
N LEU A 75 9.60 -1.35 28.94
CA LEU A 75 9.42 -2.43 27.96
C LEU A 75 10.48 -2.43 26.86
N GLY A 76 11.08 -1.28 26.55
CA GLY A 76 12.09 -1.16 25.48
C GLY A 76 13.26 -2.13 25.64
N PRO A 77 13.95 -2.16 26.80
CA PRO A 77 15.06 -3.09 27.03
C PRO A 77 14.67 -4.56 26.93
N VAL A 78 13.43 -4.91 27.29
CA VAL A 78 12.94 -6.30 27.29
C VAL A 78 12.53 -6.74 25.89
N LEU A 79 11.74 -5.93 25.19
CA LEU A 79 11.12 -6.30 23.92
C LEU A 79 12.01 -6.01 22.71
N LEU A 80 12.92 -5.03 22.81
CA LEU A 80 13.83 -4.65 21.72
C LEU A 80 15.30 -5.04 21.99
N GLY A 81 15.60 -5.62 23.15
CA GLY A 81 16.96 -5.97 23.58
C GLY A 81 17.63 -7.14 22.85
N GLY A 82 16.98 -7.73 21.83
CA GLY A 82 17.53 -8.79 20.98
C GLY A 82 17.68 -10.18 21.63
N ARG A 83 17.41 -10.29 22.94
CA ARG A 83 17.39 -11.58 23.67
C ARG A 83 16.01 -12.23 23.56
N ARG A 84 15.94 -13.55 23.80
CA ARG A 84 14.66 -14.26 23.92
C ARG A 84 13.86 -13.66 25.07
N ILE A 85 12.63 -13.23 24.77
CA ILE A 85 11.70 -12.67 25.76
C ILE A 85 11.18 -13.80 26.65
N THR A 86 11.25 -13.63 27.97
CA THR A 86 10.77 -14.61 28.95
C THR A 86 9.62 -14.08 29.79
N ARG A 87 8.84 -14.99 30.37
CA ARG A 87 7.71 -14.65 31.25
C ARG A 87 8.17 -13.83 32.46
N ASP A 88 9.27 -14.23 33.10
CA ASP A 88 9.81 -13.56 34.30
C ASP A 88 10.22 -12.11 34.04
N GLN A 89 10.57 -11.78 32.79
CA GLN A 89 10.84 -10.39 32.40
C GLN A 89 9.57 -9.57 32.21
N LEU A 90 8.47 -10.17 31.71
CA LEU A 90 7.25 -9.44 31.37
C LEU A 90 6.26 -9.31 32.53
N VAL A 91 6.11 -10.34 33.36
CA VAL A 91 5.11 -10.38 34.45
C VAL A 91 5.25 -9.21 35.44
N PRO A 92 6.46 -8.81 35.88
CA PRO A 92 6.61 -7.63 36.73
C PRO A 92 6.03 -6.37 36.08
N HIS A 93 6.27 -6.18 34.77
CA HIS A 93 5.74 -5.03 34.04
C HIS A 93 4.22 -5.06 33.88
N VAL A 94 3.61 -6.24 33.76
CA VAL A 94 2.15 -6.38 33.75
C VAL A 94 1.56 -5.86 35.05
N ARG A 95 2.15 -6.24 36.20
CA ARG A 95 1.69 -5.81 37.53
C ARG A 95 1.83 -4.30 37.70
N ASP A 96 2.98 -3.76 37.33
CA ASP A 96 3.30 -2.35 37.47
C ASP A 96 2.46 -1.44 36.55
N LEU A 97 2.20 -1.88 35.32
CA LEU A 97 1.51 -1.04 34.32
C LEU A 97 -0.01 -1.12 34.42
N ARG A 98 -0.59 -2.15 35.05
CA ARG A 98 -2.05 -2.36 35.06
C ARG A 98 -2.81 -1.17 35.66
N ALA A 99 -2.47 -0.75 36.87
CA ALA A 99 -3.19 0.35 37.53
C ALA A 99 -2.97 1.71 36.84
N PRO A 100 -1.75 2.10 36.45
CA PRO A 100 -1.51 3.33 35.67
C PRO A 100 -2.28 3.37 34.34
N VAL A 101 -2.34 2.24 33.61
CA VAL A 101 -3.07 2.11 32.34
C VAL A 101 -4.56 2.36 32.53
N LEU A 102 -5.17 1.72 33.53
CA LEU A 102 -6.59 1.89 33.83
C LEU A 102 -6.90 3.33 34.26
N LYS A 103 -6.10 3.87 35.18
CA LYS A 103 -6.23 5.24 35.66
C LYS A 103 -6.18 6.24 34.51
N LEU A 104 -5.17 6.16 33.64
CA LEU A 104 -5.04 7.09 32.51
C LEU A 104 -6.22 6.94 31.54
N ARG A 105 -6.67 5.72 31.24
CA ARG A 105 -7.85 5.50 30.39
C ARG A 105 -9.06 6.22 30.98
N ASP A 106 -9.33 6.05 32.26
CA ASP A 106 -10.51 6.62 32.93
C ASP A 106 -10.41 8.16 33.00
N GLU A 107 -9.21 8.70 33.22
CA GLU A 107 -8.93 10.14 33.12
C GLU A 107 -9.19 10.69 31.72
N LEU A 108 -8.83 9.95 30.66
CA LEU A 108 -9.10 10.34 29.28
C LEU A 108 -10.60 10.31 28.97
N VAL A 109 -11.33 9.30 29.44
CA VAL A 109 -12.80 9.22 29.32
C VAL A 109 -13.44 10.44 29.99
N HIS A 110 -13.05 10.73 31.23
CA HIS A 110 -13.56 11.89 31.95
C HIS A 110 -13.22 13.20 31.24
N HIS A 111 -11.99 13.35 30.75
CA HIS A 111 -11.58 14.53 30.00
C HIS A 111 -12.41 14.72 28.72
N LEU A 112 -12.70 13.65 28.00
CA LEU A 112 -13.43 13.68 26.73
C LEU A 112 -14.96 13.71 26.91
N HIS A 113 -15.46 13.61 28.14
CA HIS A 113 -16.88 13.61 28.46
C HIS A 113 -17.60 14.81 27.83
N GLY A 114 -18.74 14.55 27.19
CA GLY A 114 -19.54 15.54 26.46
C GLY A 114 -18.94 16.02 25.13
N ARG A 115 -17.74 15.57 24.74
CA ARG A 115 -17.07 15.93 23.47
C ARG A 115 -16.86 14.73 22.55
N VAL A 116 -16.52 13.57 23.12
CA VAL A 116 -16.34 12.33 22.37
C VAL A 116 -17.01 11.19 23.15
N PRO A 117 -17.86 10.37 22.52
CA PRO A 117 -18.41 9.17 23.12
C PRO A 117 -17.32 8.20 23.60
N GLU A 118 -17.55 7.57 24.75
CA GLU A 118 -16.57 6.69 25.39
C GLU A 118 -16.16 5.49 24.50
N ASP A 119 -17.11 4.97 23.73
CA ASP A 119 -16.89 3.86 22.80
C ASP A 119 -15.88 4.20 21.70
N VAL A 120 -15.74 5.47 21.31
CA VAL A 120 -14.76 5.91 20.31
C VAL A 120 -13.33 5.76 20.85
N LEU A 121 -13.08 6.15 22.10
CA LEU A 121 -11.78 5.94 22.74
C LEU A 121 -11.49 4.45 22.91
N HIS A 122 -12.46 3.67 23.41
CA HIS A 122 -12.29 2.22 23.55
C HIS A 122 -12.02 1.55 22.20
N ARG A 123 -12.70 1.98 21.15
CA ARG A 123 -12.46 1.47 19.79
C ARG A 123 -11.05 1.79 19.33
N GLU A 124 -10.59 3.04 19.49
CA GLU A 124 -9.23 3.45 19.11
C GLU A 124 -8.16 2.61 19.83
N LEU A 125 -8.36 2.30 21.11
CA LEU A 125 -7.40 1.52 21.88
C LEU A 125 -7.41 0.03 21.54
N ARG A 126 -8.60 -0.54 21.28
CA ARG A 126 -8.79 -2.00 21.21
C ARG A 126 -8.83 -2.55 19.79
N HIS A 127 -9.30 -1.77 18.83
CA HIS A 127 -9.53 -2.23 17.46
C HIS A 127 -8.46 -1.65 16.54
N LYS A 128 -7.61 -2.53 16.03
CA LYS A 128 -6.58 -2.16 15.08
C LYS A 128 -7.10 -2.31 13.64
N SER A 129 -7.04 -1.25 12.86
CA SER A 129 -7.42 -1.28 11.44
C SER A 129 -6.34 -1.91 10.58
N LEU A 130 -6.71 -2.75 9.62
CA LEU A 130 -5.77 -3.33 8.66
C LEU A 130 -5.56 -2.38 7.48
N VAL A 131 -4.30 -2.10 7.15
CA VAL A 131 -3.89 -1.40 5.93
C VAL A 131 -3.07 -2.35 5.09
N VAL A 132 -3.44 -2.52 3.82
CA VAL A 132 -2.70 -3.38 2.89
C VAL A 132 -2.07 -2.57 1.77
N VAL A 133 -0.77 -2.76 1.58
CA VAL A 133 0.04 -2.06 0.60
C VAL A 133 0.60 -3.08 -0.39
N ALA A 134 0.36 -2.90 -1.68
CA ALA A 134 0.74 -3.86 -2.71
C ALA A 134 1.69 -3.24 -3.74
N GLY A 135 2.90 -3.78 -3.85
CA GLY A 135 3.89 -3.25 -4.77
C GLY A 135 3.70 -3.65 -6.24
N GLY A 136 4.41 -2.98 -7.14
CA GLY A 136 4.40 -3.28 -8.58
C GLY A 136 5.17 -4.55 -8.97
N GLY A 137 5.45 -4.69 -10.27
CA GLY A 137 6.25 -5.81 -10.82
C GLY A 137 5.54 -6.67 -11.87
N GLY A 138 4.45 -6.18 -12.47
CA GLY A 138 3.73 -6.90 -13.52
C GLY A 138 3.08 -8.19 -13.01
N GLY A 139 3.29 -9.30 -13.71
CA GLY A 139 2.65 -10.58 -13.40
C GLY A 139 2.91 -11.13 -11.99
N VAL A 140 3.98 -10.68 -11.31
CA VAL A 140 4.26 -11.11 -9.94
C VAL A 140 3.16 -10.71 -8.95
N ALA A 141 2.43 -9.63 -9.25
CA ALA A 141 1.43 -9.04 -8.35
C ALA A 141 0.17 -9.91 -8.18
N TYR A 142 -0.09 -10.86 -9.09
CA TYR A 142 -1.28 -11.74 -9.01
C TYR A 142 -1.29 -12.61 -7.73
N VAL A 143 -0.14 -12.80 -7.06
CA VAL A 143 -0.10 -13.47 -5.75
C VAL A 143 -0.86 -12.70 -4.68
N TYR A 144 -1.01 -11.38 -4.79
CA TYR A 144 -1.72 -10.57 -3.79
C TYR A 144 -3.22 -10.85 -3.77
N LEU A 145 -3.81 -11.31 -4.87
CA LEU A 145 -5.22 -11.74 -4.87
C LEU A 145 -5.43 -12.96 -3.96
N GLY A 146 -4.43 -13.84 -3.88
CA GLY A 146 -4.41 -14.93 -2.91
C GLY A 146 -4.36 -14.44 -1.47
N VAL A 147 -3.58 -13.39 -1.20
CA VAL A 147 -3.55 -12.74 0.11
C VAL A 147 -4.92 -12.19 0.47
N MET A 148 -5.57 -11.47 -0.43
CA MET A 148 -6.91 -10.89 -0.18
C MET A 148 -7.94 -11.97 0.14
N SER A 149 -7.89 -13.08 -0.59
CA SER A 149 -8.71 -14.28 -0.34
C SER A 149 -8.48 -14.86 1.07
N LEU A 150 -7.22 -15.00 1.48
CA LEU A 150 -6.88 -15.53 2.81
C LEU A 150 -7.27 -14.57 3.94
N LEU A 151 -7.07 -13.27 3.75
CA LEU A 151 -7.48 -12.27 4.74
C LEU A 151 -9.00 -12.28 4.95
N ASP A 152 -9.77 -12.37 3.87
CA ASP A 152 -11.24 -12.41 3.94
C ASP A 152 -11.76 -13.66 4.66
N GLU A 153 -11.17 -14.84 4.42
CA GLU A 153 -11.49 -16.08 5.15
C GLU A 153 -11.28 -15.96 6.67
N HIS A 154 -10.31 -15.16 7.09
CA HIS A 154 -10.06 -14.85 8.50
C HIS A 154 -10.85 -13.64 9.01
N GLY A 155 -11.78 -13.10 8.22
CA GLY A 155 -12.57 -11.92 8.56
C GLY A 155 -11.78 -10.61 8.60
N LEU A 156 -10.54 -10.60 8.12
CA LEU A 156 -9.63 -9.46 8.15
C LEU A 156 -9.89 -8.56 6.94
N LYS A 157 -10.57 -7.45 7.18
CA LYS A 157 -10.95 -6.50 6.13
C LYS A 157 -10.01 -5.28 6.14
N PRO A 158 -9.41 -4.92 5.01
CA PRO A 158 -8.63 -3.69 4.92
C PRO A 158 -9.52 -2.45 5.08
N SER A 159 -9.08 -1.50 5.89
CA SER A 159 -9.66 -0.16 6.01
C SER A 159 -9.04 0.84 5.03
N LEU A 160 -7.85 0.52 4.49
CA LEU A 160 -7.14 1.29 3.48
C LEU A 160 -6.34 0.34 2.59
N LEU A 161 -6.35 0.61 1.29
CA LEU A 161 -5.47 -0.02 0.32
C LEU A 161 -4.47 1.01 -0.22
N ALA A 162 -3.27 0.56 -0.54
CA ALA A 162 -2.34 1.34 -1.32
C ALA A 162 -1.66 0.47 -2.37
N GLY A 163 -1.39 1.01 -3.54
CA GLY A 163 -0.80 0.22 -4.61
C GLY A 163 0.03 1.02 -5.60
N THR A 164 0.92 0.28 -6.28
CA THR A 164 1.77 0.80 -7.35
C THR A 164 1.71 -0.12 -8.57
N SER A 165 1.63 0.45 -9.77
CA SER A 165 1.62 -0.29 -11.05
C SER A 165 0.56 -1.40 -11.06
N MET A 166 0.92 -2.63 -11.42
CA MET A 166 0.01 -3.78 -11.36
C MET A 166 -0.59 -4.00 -9.95
N GLY A 167 0.15 -3.67 -8.88
CA GLY A 167 -0.38 -3.67 -7.52
C GLY A 167 -1.55 -2.68 -7.34
N ALA A 168 -1.46 -1.50 -7.95
CA ALA A 168 -2.56 -0.52 -7.98
C ALA A 168 -3.77 -1.05 -8.77
N ILE A 169 -3.55 -1.67 -9.93
CA ILE A 169 -4.65 -2.26 -10.73
C ILE A 169 -5.40 -3.33 -9.93
N LEU A 170 -4.68 -4.27 -9.30
CA LEU A 170 -5.30 -5.34 -8.53
C LEU A 170 -5.97 -4.83 -7.25
N MET A 171 -5.36 -3.85 -6.57
CA MET A 171 -5.98 -3.23 -5.40
C MET A 171 -7.19 -2.38 -5.76
N LEU A 172 -7.24 -1.78 -6.96
CA LEU A 172 -8.41 -1.09 -7.48
C LEU A 172 -9.57 -2.07 -7.72
N MET A 173 -9.30 -3.25 -8.29
CA MET A 173 -10.32 -4.29 -8.41
C MET A 173 -10.80 -4.80 -7.04
N ARG A 174 -9.94 -4.77 -6.01
CA ARG A 174 -10.32 -5.11 -4.64
C ARG A 174 -11.13 -4.00 -3.96
N SER A 175 -10.78 -2.74 -4.19
CA SER A 175 -11.32 -1.58 -3.45
C SER A 175 -12.78 -1.29 -3.77
N ARG A 176 -13.24 -1.66 -4.97
CA ARG A 176 -14.64 -1.57 -5.41
C ARG A 176 -15.61 -2.42 -4.57
N MET A 177 -15.11 -3.36 -3.77
CA MET A 177 -15.93 -4.31 -3.01
C MET A 177 -15.70 -4.13 -1.50
N ALA A 178 -16.76 -3.94 -0.73
CA ALA A 178 -16.64 -3.89 0.74
C ALA A 178 -16.21 -5.26 1.32
N ARG A 179 -16.69 -6.36 0.73
CA ARG A 179 -16.29 -7.74 1.03
C ARG A 179 -15.58 -8.33 -0.18
N PHE A 180 -14.57 -9.16 0.05
CA PHE A 180 -13.84 -9.77 -1.06
C PHE A 180 -14.68 -10.87 -1.71
N ASP A 181 -14.82 -10.84 -3.03
CA ASP A 181 -15.37 -11.96 -3.79
C ASP A 181 -14.32 -12.47 -4.78
N GLN A 182 -13.87 -13.70 -4.54
CA GLN A 182 -12.92 -14.35 -5.41
C GLN A 182 -13.51 -14.65 -6.80
N GLY A 183 -14.78 -15.03 -6.87
CA GLY A 183 -15.49 -15.35 -8.11
C GLY A 183 -15.64 -14.13 -9.01
N GLU A 184 -16.00 -12.98 -8.44
CA GLU A 184 -16.08 -11.71 -9.20
C GLU A 184 -14.71 -11.35 -9.80
N LEU A 185 -13.63 -11.43 -9.01
CA LEU A 185 -12.28 -11.15 -9.50
C LEU A 185 -11.83 -12.11 -10.61
N VAL A 186 -12.11 -13.40 -10.47
CA VAL A 186 -11.82 -14.39 -11.53
C VAL A 186 -12.62 -14.08 -12.79
N SER A 187 -13.87 -13.63 -12.65
CA SER A 187 -14.70 -13.18 -13.78
C SER A 187 -14.11 -11.93 -14.47
N ILE A 188 -13.62 -10.97 -13.68
CA ILE A 188 -12.89 -9.80 -14.19
C ILE A 188 -11.68 -10.27 -14.99
N ILE A 189 -10.80 -11.08 -14.40
CA ILE A 189 -9.59 -11.59 -15.07
C ILE A 189 -9.93 -12.33 -16.37
N ARG A 190 -10.95 -13.19 -16.36
CA ARG A 190 -11.40 -13.91 -17.56
C ARG A 190 -11.85 -12.97 -18.68
N SER A 191 -12.40 -11.80 -18.33
CA SER A 191 -12.89 -10.82 -19.30
C SER A 191 -11.79 -9.97 -19.93
N LEU A 192 -10.61 -9.90 -19.28
CA LEU A 192 -9.45 -9.20 -19.76
C LEU A 192 -8.78 -9.98 -20.88
N SER A 193 -8.26 -9.27 -21.88
CA SER A 193 -7.43 -9.87 -22.91
C SER A 193 -6.40 -8.86 -23.38
N TRP A 194 -5.27 -9.36 -23.88
CA TRP A 194 -4.21 -8.50 -24.39
C TRP A 194 -4.73 -7.51 -25.44
N ARG A 195 -5.58 -7.97 -26.37
CA ARG A 195 -6.19 -7.13 -27.43
C ARG A 195 -7.11 -6.03 -26.88
N LYS A 196 -7.76 -6.25 -25.73
CA LYS A 196 -8.61 -5.23 -25.09
C LYS A 196 -7.78 -4.19 -24.34
N LEU A 197 -6.73 -4.64 -23.65
CA LEU A 197 -5.91 -3.81 -22.78
C LEU A 197 -4.77 -3.10 -23.50
N PHE A 198 -4.22 -3.66 -24.57
CA PHE A 198 -3.05 -3.13 -25.25
C PHE A 198 -3.30 -2.96 -26.74
N ARG A 199 -3.01 -1.77 -27.27
CA ARG A 199 -3.07 -1.49 -28.71
C ARG A 199 -1.84 -0.69 -29.14
N PHE A 200 -1.39 -0.92 -30.37
CA PHE A 200 -0.39 -0.09 -31.03
C PHE A 200 -1.11 1.09 -31.69
N ILE A 201 -1.17 2.25 -31.04
CA ILE A 201 -1.81 3.45 -31.61
C ILE A 201 -0.86 4.63 -31.41
N SER A 202 -0.57 5.34 -32.50
CA SER A 202 -0.02 6.70 -32.48
C SER A 202 -1.17 7.67 -32.27
N THR A 203 -1.24 8.31 -31.12
CA THR A 203 -2.18 9.41 -30.83
C THR A 203 -1.42 10.47 -30.04
N GLU A 204 -1.94 11.70 -30.01
CA GLU A 204 -1.34 12.77 -29.20
C GLU A 204 -1.21 12.35 -27.74
N ASN A 205 -0.04 12.65 -27.16
CA ASN A 205 0.34 12.30 -25.79
C ASN A 205 0.40 13.58 -24.96
N ARG A 206 -0.57 13.74 -24.05
CA ARG A 206 -0.71 14.94 -23.23
C ARG A 206 -0.09 14.75 -21.85
N TYR A 207 -0.45 13.67 -21.15
CA TYR A 207 -0.11 13.49 -19.75
C TYR A 207 0.95 12.41 -19.53
N GLY A 208 0.87 11.29 -20.25
CA GLY A 208 1.82 10.18 -20.12
C GLY A 208 3.03 10.27 -21.04
N LEU A 209 4.13 9.59 -20.67
CA LEU A 209 5.28 9.43 -21.56
C LEU A 209 4.96 8.44 -22.70
N PRO A 210 5.34 8.71 -23.97
CA PRO A 210 5.14 7.75 -25.06
C PRO A 210 5.82 6.39 -24.78
N ALA A 211 5.15 5.28 -25.11
CA ALA A 211 5.66 3.92 -24.89
C ALA A 211 5.01 2.86 -25.78
N ALA A 212 5.72 1.73 -26.03
CA ALA A 212 5.49 0.83 -27.17
C ALA A 212 4.07 0.27 -27.27
N LEU A 213 3.44 0.09 -26.12
CA LEU A 213 2.08 -0.39 -26.00
C LEU A 213 1.24 0.64 -25.25
N ARG A 214 0.12 1.03 -25.82
CA ARG A 214 -0.85 1.88 -25.11
C ARG A 214 -1.81 1.01 -24.29
N LEU A 215 -1.92 1.31 -23.00
CA LEU A 215 -2.83 0.68 -22.05
C LEU A 215 -4.21 1.32 -22.10
N PHE A 216 -5.22 0.54 -22.50
CA PHE A 216 -6.63 0.89 -22.52
C PHE A 216 -7.34 0.32 -21.29
N LEU A 217 -6.91 0.74 -20.09
CA LEU A 217 -7.42 0.18 -18.84
C LEU A 217 -8.94 0.37 -18.70
N ARG A 218 -9.46 1.54 -19.09
CA ARG A 218 -10.90 1.81 -19.12
C ARG A 218 -11.68 0.89 -20.05
N SER A 219 -11.10 0.48 -21.19
CA SER A 219 -11.75 -0.49 -22.09
C SER A 219 -11.84 -1.88 -21.46
N GLY A 220 -10.88 -2.25 -20.59
CA GLY A 220 -10.88 -3.52 -19.88
C GLY A 220 -11.74 -3.52 -18.61
N LEU A 221 -11.68 -2.44 -17.83
CA LEU A 221 -12.26 -2.35 -16.49
C LEU A 221 -13.48 -1.44 -16.38
N GLY A 222 -13.70 -0.52 -17.31
CA GLY A 222 -14.69 0.55 -17.20
C GLY A 222 -16.10 0.05 -16.90
N ARG A 223 -16.52 -1.06 -17.50
CA ARG A 223 -17.85 -1.67 -17.23
C ARG A 223 -18.09 -2.02 -15.77
N TYR A 224 -17.03 -2.30 -15.01
CA TYR A 224 -17.13 -2.62 -13.60
C TYR A 224 -17.24 -1.33 -12.76
N PHE A 225 -16.66 -0.21 -13.21
CA PHE A 225 -16.60 1.04 -12.46
C PHE A 225 -17.64 2.09 -12.90
N ASN A 226 -18.55 1.72 -13.83
CA ASN A 226 -19.52 2.62 -14.46
C ASN A 226 -20.99 2.21 -14.22
N THR A 227 -21.32 1.49 -13.15
CA THR A 227 -22.68 0.93 -12.99
C THR A 227 -23.25 1.12 -11.60
N GLY A 228 -24.20 2.06 -11.49
CA GLY A 228 -25.07 2.28 -10.33
C GLY A 228 -25.96 3.52 -10.55
N PRO A 229 -27.25 3.50 -10.16
CA PRO A 229 -28.09 4.71 -10.18
C PRO A 229 -27.41 5.84 -9.38
N GLY A 230 -27.22 7.00 -9.99
CA GLY A 230 -26.58 8.16 -9.36
C GLY A 230 -25.05 8.22 -9.42
N LEU A 231 -24.37 7.25 -10.05
CA LEU A 231 -22.93 7.34 -10.29
C LEU A 231 -22.63 8.24 -11.50
N PRO A 232 -21.54 9.04 -11.49
CA PRO A 232 -21.17 9.88 -12.61
C PRO A 232 -20.92 9.04 -13.87
N GLU A 233 -21.35 9.52 -15.05
CA GLU A 233 -20.96 8.92 -16.34
C GLU A 233 -19.43 8.87 -16.53
N SER A 234 -18.69 9.71 -15.80
CA SER A 234 -17.23 9.75 -15.81
C SER A 234 -16.56 8.56 -15.08
N GLY A 235 -17.28 7.79 -14.27
CA GLY A 235 -16.77 6.63 -13.52
C GLY A 235 -16.51 6.93 -12.03
N LEU A 236 -16.15 5.90 -11.26
CA LEU A 236 -15.82 6.01 -9.84
C LEU A 236 -14.51 6.79 -9.60
N ARG A 237 -14.55 7.75 -8.66
CA ARG A 237 -13.36 8.45 -8.18
C ARG A 237 -12.73 7.70 -7.01
N LEU A 238 -11.49 8.03 -6.66
CA LEU A 238 -10.79 7.41 -5.53
C LEU A 238 -11.54 7.56 -4.20
N LYS A 239 -12.17 8.73 -3.97
CA LYS A 239 -13.01 8.98 -2.79
C LYS A 239 -14.32 8.19 -2.74
N ASP A 240 -14.80 7.69 -3.90
CA ASP A 240 -16.07 6.98 -4.02
C ASP A 240 -15.88 5.46 -3.84
N LEU A 241 -14.65 4.99 -3.67
CA LEU A 241 -14.34 3.57 -3.49
C LEU A 241 -14.79 3.08 -2.10
N PRO A 242 -15.50 1.93 -2.01
CA PRO A 242 -15.93 1.36 -0.73
C PRO A 242 -14.79 1.10 0.27
N VAL A 243 -13.60 0.74 -0.24
CA VAL A 243 -12.36 0.74 0.55
C VAL A 243 -11.46 1.86 0.00
N PRO A 244 -11.11 2.88 0.81
CA PRO A 244 -10.23 3.95 0.37
C PRO A 244 -8.92 3.42 -0.21
N MET A 245 -8.40 4.10 -1.23
CA MET A 245 -7.22 3.67 -1.96
C MET A 245 -6.25 4.81 -2.23
N ILE A 246 -4.96 4.54 -2.03
CA ILE A 246 -3.85 5.41 -2.44
C ILE A 246 -3.11 4.79 -3.61
N VAL A 247 -2.81 5.59 -4.63
CA VAL A 247 -2.10 5.14 -5.82
C VAL A 247 -0.80 5.93 -5.97
N ALA A 248 0.34 5.23 -5.99
CA ALA A 248 1.62 5.87 -6.24
C ALA A 248 1.82 6.10 -7.75
N VAL A 249 2.18 7.32 -8.12
CA VAL A 249 2.48 7.72 -9.51
C VAL A 249 3.79 8.50 -9.51
N GLY A 250 4.62 8.32 -10.53
CA GLY A 250 5.79 9.16 -10.73
C GLY A 250 5.50 10.28 -11.72
N GLY A 251 6.12 11.44 -11.51
CA GLY A 251 6.12 12.54 -12.46
C GLY A 251 7.54 12.91 -12.85
N ILE A 252 7.77 13.25 -14.12
CA ILE A 252 9.03 13.81 -14.62
C ILE A 252 8.97 15.33 -14.44
N ARG A 253 9.98 15.93 -13.81
CA ARG A 253 10.07 17.39 -13.68
C ARG A 253 10.19 18.08 -15.04
N ARG A 254 9.61 19.26 -15.19
CA ARG A 254 9.76 20.11 -16.38
C ARG A 254 11.23 20.39 -16.65
N GLY A 255 11.64 20.24 -17.92
CA GLY A 255 13.03 20.44 -18.37
C GLY A 255 14.02 19.34 -17.97
N MET A 256 13.60 18.31 -17.25
CA MET A 256 14.49 17.25 -16.72
C MET A 256 14.31 15.90 -17.44
N LEU A 257 13.64 15.88 -18.60
CA LEU A 257 13.48 14.66 -19.38
C LEU A 257 14.86 14.21 -19.89
N PRO A 258 15.32 12.97 -19.56
CA PRO A 258 16.69 12.55 -19.88
C PRO A 258 17.01 12.50 -21.37
N ARG A 259 16.00 12.16 -22.17
CA ARG A 259 16.10 12.01 -23.63
C ARG A 259 14.95 12.74 -24.31
N PRO A 260 15.12 13.21 -25.56
CA PRO A 260 14.00 13.76 -26.33
C PRO A 260 12.83 12.77 -26.44
N LEU A 261 11.59 13.27 -26.61
CA LEU A 261 10.41 12.41 -26.72
C LEU A 261 10.54 11.40 -27.87
N GLU A 262 11.20 11.80 -28.95
CA GLU A 262 11.47 11.01 -30.15
C GLU A 262 12.34 9.77 -29.85
N TYR A 263 13.12 9.77 -28.76
CA TYR A 263 13.84 8.58 -28.31
C TYR A 263 12.87 7.52 -27.78
N TYR A 264 11.94 7.94 -26.92
CA TYR A 264 10.91 7.05 -26.38
C TYR A 264 9.92 6.61 -27.45
N GLU A 265 9.63 7.48 -28.43
CA GLU A 265 8.84 7.15 -29.60
C GLU A 265 9.53 6.13 -30.53
N ARG A 266 10.87 6.19 -30.65
CA ARG A 266 11.62 5.18 -31.40
C ARG A 266 11.64 3.81 -30.72
N LEU A 267 11.45 3.74 -29.41
CA LEU A 267 11.17 2.46 -28.74
C LEU A 267 9.81 1.87 -29.17
N LEU A 268 8.87 2.69 -29.68
CA LEU A 268 7.59 2.26 -30.29
C LEU A 268 7.78 1.64 -31.67
N GLY A 269 8.68 2.24 -32.47
CA GLY A 269 8.77 2.03 -33.90
C GLY A 269 9.39 0.69 -34.26
N THR A 270 8.59 -0.39 -34.32
CA THR A 270 9.06 -1.64 -34.90
C THR A 270 8.03 -2.37 -35.76
N SER A 271 8.53 -2.86 -36.89
CA SER A 271 7.90 -3.86 -37.74
C SER A 271 7.61 -5.15 -36.94
N PRO A 272 6.41 -5.77 -37.12
CA PRO A 272 6.00 -7.02 -36.49
C PRO A 272 7.01 -8.17 -36.59
N VAL A 273 7.85 -8.15 -37.63
CA VAL A 273 8.81 -9.22 -37.96
C VAL A 273 9.92 -9.35 -36.92
N SER A 274 10.32 -8.26 -36.25
CA SER A 274 11.43 -8.29 -35.28
C SER A 274 11.04 -8.77 -33.87
N LEU A 275 9.75 -9.06 -33.63
CA LEU A 275 9.26 -9.74 -32.43
C LEU A 275 9.33 -11.28 -32.54
N LEU A 276 9.62 -11.81 -33.73
CA LEU A 276 9.70 -13.25 -34.00
C LEU A 276 11.10 -13.83 -33.74
N SER A 277 12.13 -13.01 -33.54
CA SER A 277 13.49 -13.48 -33.24
C SER A 277 13.82 -13.38 -31.73
N PRO A 278 14.31 -14.47 -31.10
CA PRO A 278 14.69 -14.45 -29.67
C PRO A 278 15.74 -13.38 -29.32
N THR A 279 16.66 -13.11 -30.25
CA THR A 279 17.70 -12.07 -30.11
C THR A 279 17.13 -10.65 -30.21
N GLY A 280 16.11 -10.44 -31.05
CA GLY A 280 15.39 -9.16 -31.16
C GLY A 280 14.64 -8.81 -29.89
N VAL A 281 13.99 -9.79 -29.26
CA VAL A 281 13.31 -9.63 -27.96
C VAL A 281 14.31 -9.29 -26.84
N ALA A 282 15.43 -10.02 -26.77
CA ALA A 282 16.46 -9.79 -25.75
C ALA A 282 17.08 -8.38 -25.84
N ARG A 283 17.44 -7.91 -27.05
CA ARG A 283 17.98 -6.55 -27.25
C ARG A 283 16.99 -5.45 -26.83
N ARG A 284 15.69 -5.65 -27.08
CA ARG A 284 14.65 -4.69 -26.65
C ARG A 284 14.49 -4.65 -25.15
N ILE A 285 14.47 -5.81 -24.48
CA ILE A 285 14.42 -5.85 -23.02
C ILE A 285 15.64 -5.10 -22.45
N GLN A 286 16.83 -5.29 -23.03
CA GLN A 286 18.02 -4.54 -22.61
C GLN A 286 17.86 -3.01 -22.82
N ALA A 287 17.31 -2.57 -23.96
CA ALA A 287 17.07 -1.15 -24.23
C ALA A 287 16.08 -0.53 -23.22
N VAL A 288 14.95 -1.21 -22.99
CA VAL A 288 13.95 -0.83 -21.97
C VAL A 288 14.59 -0.77 -20.59
N MET A 289 15.36 -1.80 -20.21
CA MET A 289 16.04 -1.86 -18.92
C MET A 289 17.03 -0.71 -18.74
N GLY A 290 17.76 -0.34 -19.80
CA GLY A 290 18.65 0.82 -19.80
C GLY A 290 17.90 2.13 -19.57
N THR A 291 16.76 2.31 -20.24
CA THR A 291 15.89 3.48 -20.03
C THR A 291 15.37 3.54 -18.59
N LEU A 292 14.88 2.43 -18.03
CA LEU A 292 14.40 2.40 -16.65
C LEU A 292 15.53 2.67 -15.65
N ALA A 293 16.72 2.11 -15.90
CA ALA A 293 17.89 2.33 -15.06
C ALA A 293 18.28 3.81 -14.99
N GLU A 294 18.20 4.55 -16.11
CA GLU A 294 18.46 6.01 -16.13
C GLU A 294 17.54 6.79 -15.19
N PHE A 295 16.27 6.38 -15.05
CA PHE A 295 15.35 6.99 -14.09
C PHE A 295 15.71 6.64 -12.64
N PHE A 296 16.07 5.38 -12.35
CA PHE A 296 16.44 4.99 -10.99
C PHE A 296 17.76 5.60 -10.51
N THR A 297 18.72 5.84 -11.41
CA THR A 297 20.03 6.44 -11.05
C THR A 297 19.98 7.96 -10.93
N ARG A 298 18.94 8.59 -11.45
CA ARG A 298 18.74 10.05 -11.42
C ARG A 298 17.43 10.44 -10.72
N PRO A 299 17.26 10.14 -9.42
CA PRO A 299 16.00 10.36 -8.72
C PRO A 299 15.56 11.83 -8.67
N GLU A 300 16.47 12.79 -8.87
CA GLU A 300 16.19 14.23 -8.89
C GLU A 300 15.25 14.66 -10.03
N ILE A 301 15.22 13.91 -11.13
CA ILE A 301 14.34 14.20 -12.28
C ILE A 301 12.88 13.84 -11.99
N MET A 302 12.63 13.05 -10.93
CA MET A 302 11.31 12.51 -10.63
C MET A 302 10.68 13.14 -9.39
N VAL A 303 9.35 13.26 -9.43
CA VAL A 303 8.47 13.63 -8.32
C VAL A 303 7.63 12.41 -7.95
N ARG A 304 7.44 12.19 -6.64
CA ARG A 304 6.52 11.18 -6.11
C ARG A 304 5.15 11.82 -5.91
N LEU A 305 4.13 11.23 -6.51
CA LEU A 305 2.74 11.59 -6.30
C LEU A 305 1.99 10.43 -5.63
N HIS A 306 1.08 10.75 -4.73
CA HIS A 306 0.24 9.77 -4.03
C HIS A 306 -1.22 10.17 -4.22
N LEU A 307 -1.85 9.67 -5.28
CA LEU A 307 -3.22 10.00 -5.61
C LEU A 307 -4.17 9.34 -4.61
N GLY A 308 -5.14 10.09 -4.08
CA GLY A 308 -6.07 9.63 -3.04
C GLY A 308 -5.53 9.77 -1.61
N ALA A 309 -4.35 10.35 -1.42
CA ALA A 309 -3.77 10.55 -0.10
C ALA A 309 -4.33 11.79 0.63
N ASP A 310 -4.93 12.72 -0.10
CA ASP A 310 -5.45 14.02 0.37
C ASP A 310 -6.70 14.42 -0.42
N GLU A 311 -7.39 15.48 0.02
CA GLU A 311 -8.64 15.95 -0.59
C GLU A 311 -8.48 16.41 -2.05
N THR A 312 -7.31 16.97 -2.40
CA THR A 312 -7.03 17.47 -3.75
C THR A 312 -6.90 16.33 -4.75
N THR A 313 -6.31 15.21 -4.36
CA THR A 313 -6.14 14.04 -5.22
C THR A 313 -7.23 12.98 -5.06
N ALA A 314 -8.05 13.04 -4.01
CA ALA A 314 -9.16 12.11 -3.79
C ALA A 314 -10.26 12.20 -4.87
N GLY A 315 -10.33 13.32 -5.58
CA GLY A 315 -11.22 13.52 -6.72
C GLY A 315 -10.82 12.78 -8.00
N PHE A 316 -9.59 12.24 -8.10
CA PHE A 316 -9.13 11.54 -9.29
C PHE A 316 -10.02 10.35 -9.65
N ASP A 317 -10.25 10.16 -10.95
CA ASP A 317 -10.83 8.93 -11.48
C ASP A 317 -9.92 7.74 -11.12
N ALA A 318 -10.54 6.70 -10.58
CA ALA A 318 -9.81 5.60 -9.99
C ALA A 318 -9.09 4.73 -11.04
N ILE A 319 -9.68 4.58 -12.24
CA ILE A 319 -9.06 3.86 -13.35
C ILE A 319 -7.86 4.65 -13.89
N ASP A 320 -8.02 5.95 -14.09
CA ASP A 320 -6.94 6.80 -14.60
C ASP A 320 -5.75 6.84 -13.63
N ALA A 321 -6.00 6.94 -12.32
CA ALA A 321 -4.96 6.86 -11.30
C ALA A 321 -4.14 5.55 -11.41
N ALA A 322 -4.81 4.41 -11.50
CA ALA A 322 -4.14 3.10 -11.66
C ALA A 322 -3.44 2.96 -13.03
N GLY A 323 -4.01 3.55 -14.08
CA GLY A 323 -3.45 3.59 -15.43
C GLY A 323 -2.12 4.34 -15.47
N PHE A 324 -2.08 5.57 -14.95
CA PHE A 324 -0.84 6.35 -14.83
C PHE A 324 0.20 5.64 -13.94
N SER A 325 -0.24 5.05 -12.83
CA SER A 325 0.63 4.23 -11.96
C SER A 325 1.30 3.05 -12.67
N SER A 326 0.73 2.58 -13.78
CA SER A 326 1.19 1.43 -14.57
C SER A 326 1.86 1.82 -15.90
N SER A 327 2.18 3.11 -16.07
CA SER A 327 2.73 3.66 -17.32
C SER A 327 4.25 3.56 -17.36
N LEU A 328 4.76 2.37 -17.63
CA LEU A 328 6.18 2.09 -17.64
C LEU A 328 6.88 2.74 -18.87
N PRO A 329 7.81 3.69 -18.69
CA PRO A 329 8.52 4.36 -19.78
C PRO A 329 9.07 3.39 -20.83
N GLY A 330 8.77 3.64 -22.11
CA GLY A 330 9.23 2.82 -23.23
C GLY A 330 8.50 1.48 -23.41
N VAL A 331 7.70 1.02 -22.44
CA VAL A 331 6.92 -0.23 -22.53
C VAL A 331 5.42 0.01 -22.58
N ILE A 332 4.87 0.67 -21.56
CA ILE A 332 3.43 0.84 -21.36
C ILE A 332 3.11 2.33 -21.22
N HIS A 333 2.24 2.82 -22.08
CA HIS A 333 1.79 4.20 -22.07
C HIS A 333 0.32 4.25 -21.65
N TYR A 334 -0.02 5.15 -20.72
CA TYR A 334 -1.39 5.50 -20.41
C TYR A 334 -1.62 6.99 -20.63
N ASP A 335 -2.79 7.35 -21.13
CA ASP A 335 -3.25 8.72 -21.17
C ASP A 335 -4.77 8.79 -21.08
N MET A 336 -5.27 9.97 -20.70
CA MET A 336 -6.70 10.24 -20.67
C MET A 336 -7.20 10.60 -22.07
N LEU A 337 -7.88 9.65 -22.72
CA LEU A 337 -8.40 9.81 -24.09
C LEU A 337 -9.77 10.47 -24.19
N ARG A 338 -10.53 10.47 -23.09
CA ARG A 338 -11.89 11.01 -23.08
C ARG A 338 -11.87 12.52 -22.84
N ASP A 339 -12.93 13.17 -23.30
CA ASP A 339 -13.19 14.56 -23.02
C ASP A 339 -13.80 14.71 -21.61
N ASP A 340 -12.95 14.82 -20.58
CA ASP A 340 -13.37 14.93 -19.18
C ASP A 340 -12.77 16.21 -18.57
N ALA A 341 -13.57 17.27 -18.53
CA ALA A 341 -13.12 18.60 -18.07
C ALA A 341 -12.63 18.59 -16.63
N HIS A 342 -13.27 17.81 -15.75
CA HIS A 342 -12.89 17.70 -14.35
C HIS A 342 -11.52 17.03 -14.20
N MET A 343 -11.33 15.88 -14.86
CA MET A 343 -10.03 15.19 -14.81
C MET A 343 -8.90 16.00 -15.46
N ARG A 344 -9.19 16.73 -16.55
CA ARG A 344 -8.20 17.67 -17.12
C ARG A 344 -7.81 18.75 -16.13
N GLY A 345 -8.78 19.38 -15.46
CA GLY A 345 -8.50 20.40 -14.45
C GLY A 345 -7.62 19.87 -13.31
N LEU A 346 -7.90 18.66 -12.82
CA LEU A 346 -7.08 18.00 -11.80
C LEU A 346 -5.66 17.70 -12.30
N LEU A 347 -5.52 17.13 -13.50
CA LEU A 347 -4.22 16.78 -14.08
C LEU A 347 -3.39 18.02 -14.41
N ASP A 348 -3.96 18.99 -15.12
CA ASP A 348 -3.28 20.23 -15.50
C ASP A 348 -2.85 21.00 -14.24
N GLY A 349 -3.75 21.17 -13.26
CA GLY A 349 -3.46 21.85 -12.00
C GLY A 349 -2.38 21.15 -11.17
N MET A 350 -2.49 19.83 -10.98
CA MET A 350 -1.48 19.04 -10.26
C MET A 350 -0.12 19.10 -10.97
N MET A 351 -0.09 18.98 -12.29
CA MET A 351 1.17 19.01 -13.04
C MET A 351 1.81 20.40 -13.05
N GLU A 352 1.02 21.47 -13.05
CA GLU A 352 1.52 22.82 -12.90
C GLU A 352 2.09 23.07 -11.51
N GLU A 353 1.30 22.80 -10.46
CA GLU A 353 1.69 22.99 -9.07
C GLU A 353 2.98 22.22 -8.71
N GLN A 354 3.08 20.97 -9.17
CA GLN A 354 4.22 20.09 -8.87
C GLN A 354 5.38 20.24 -9.87
N GLY A 355 5.26 21.12 -10.87
CA GLY A 355 6.28 21.33 -11.89
C GLY A 355 6.57 20.08 -12.73
N ILE A 356 5.55 19.29 -13.03
CA ILE A 356 5.61 18.03 -13.75
C ILE A 356 5.34 18.25 -15.24
N PHE A 357 6.10 17.54 -16.07
CA PHE A 357 5.98 17.52 -17.52
C PHE A 357 5.19 16.31 -18.02
N ARG A 358 5.46 15.11 -17.48
CA ARG A 358 4.80 13.86 -17.83
C ARG A 358 4.69 12.92 -16.64
N LEU A 359 3.66 12.09 -16.63
CA LEU A 359 3.44 11.02 -15.66
C LEU A 359 4.06 9.69 -16.14
N LEU A 360 4.47 8.86 -15.18
CA LEU A 360 5.07 7.55 -15.38
C LEU A 360 4.72 6.60 -14.22
N ASP A 361 5.09 5.32 -14.39
CA ASP A 361 4.86 4.25 -13.44
C ASP A 361 5.39 4.58 -12.03
N GLY A 362 4.54 4.40 -11.02
CA GLY A 362 4.90 4.70 -9.64
C GLY A 362 6.06 3.85 -9.10
N GLY A 363 6.35 2.70 -9.71
CA GLY A 363 7.40 1.77 -9.32
C GLY A 363 8.80 2.38 -9.41
N LEU A 364 8.98 3.39 -10.27
CA LEU A 364 10.25 4.12 -10.41
C LEU A 364 10.52 5.08 -9.25
N VAL A 365 9.50 5.43 -8.48
CA VAL A 365 9.62 6.45 -7.42
C VAL A 365 9.24 5.92 -6.04
N ASP A 366 8.28 5.00 -5.96
CA ASP A 366 7.71 4.43 -4.75
C ASP A 366 7.00 3.09 -5.04
N ASN A 367 7.76 2.01 -5.21
CA ASN A 367 7.20 0.72 -5.60
C ASN A 367 6.40 0.02 -4.48
N LEU A 368 6.53 0.43 -3.22
CA LEU A 368 5.78 -0.13 -2.09
C LEU A 368 5.41 1.01 -1.13
N PRO A 369 4.30 1.73 -1.38
CA PRO A 369 4.03 3.06 -0.81
C PRO A 369 3.51 3.03 0.64
N VAL A 370 4.19 2.30 1.53
CA VAL A 370 3.81 2.13 2.93
C VAL A 370 3.86 3.45 3.68
N LYS A 371 4.88 4.28 3.42
CA LYS A 371 5.01 5.60 4.03
C LYS A 371 3.85 6.52 3.66
N ALA A 372 3.36 6.43 2.43
CA ALA A 372 2.20 7.20 1.98
C ALA A 372 0.93 6.76 2.73
N ALA A 373 0.71 5.45 2.80
CA ALA A 373 -0.40 4.88 3.57
C ALA A 373 -0.34 5.26 5.06
N TRP A 374 0.84 5.19 5.67
CA TRP A 374 1.07 5.62 7.04
C TRP A 374 0.72 7.09 7.25
N LYS A 375 1.18 7.98 6.37
CA LYS A 375 0.84 9.41 6.44
C LYS A 375 -0.67 9.63 6.36
N ALA A 376 -1.36 8.98 5.43
CA ALA A 376 -2.81 9.09 5.27
C ALA A 376 -3.57 8.64 6.53
N VAL A 377 -3.17 7.51 7.13
CA VAL A 377 -3.74 7.07 8.42
C VAL A 377 -3.51 8.12 9.51
N HIS A 378 -2.29 8.65 9.62
CA HIS A 378 -1.96 9.63 10.65
C HIS A 378 -2.56 11.03 10.40
N HIS A 379 -2.93 11.36 9.17
CA HIS A 379 -3.80 12.49 8.84
C HIS A 379 -5.27 12.26 9.23
N GLY A 380 -5.68 11.00 9.43
CA GLY A 380 -7.02 10.65 9.88
C GLY A 380 -7.95 10.16 8.77
N ASN A 381 -7.41 9.80 7.60
CA ASN A 381 -8.20 9.44 6.41
C ASN A 381 -9.11 8.22 6.60
N ILE A 382 -8.83 7.37 7.59
CA ILE A 382 -9.66 6.20 7.92
C ILE A 382 -10.33 6.29 9.30
N GLY A 383 -10.36 7.49 9.91
CA GLY A 383 -11.02 7.74 11.19
C GLY A 383 -10.30 7.21 12.43
N THR A 384 -9.27 6.39 12.28
CA THR A 384 -8.43 5.86 13.37
C THR A 384 -6.95 5.99 13.02
N ARG A 385 -6.09 6.04 14.04
CA ARG A 385 -4.62 6.00 13.89
C ARG A 385 -4.04 4.69 14.41
N ASN A 386 -4.83 3.85 15.09
CA ASN A 386 -4.43 2.50 15.47
C ASN A 386 -4.54 1.55 14.26
N ALA A 387 -3.48 1.48 13.47
CA ALA A 387 -3.43 0.66 12.26
C ALA A 387 -2.31 -0.38 12.29
N PHE A 388 -2.50 -1.45 11.51
CA PHE A 388 -1.50 -2.44 11.16
C PHE A 388 -1.19 -2.33 9.67
N PHE A 389 0.09 -2.18 9.31
CA PHE A 389 0.54 -2.02 7.92
C PHE A 389 1.13 -3.35 7.42
N LEU A 390 0.38 -4.03 6.56
CA LEU A 390 0.79 -5.23 5.82
C LEU A 390 1.26 -4.83 4.42
N ALA A 391 2.56 -4.97 4.15
CA ALA A 391 3.15 -4.66 2.86
C ALA A 391 3.46 -5.94 2.07
N LEU A 392 3.02 -5.99 0.82
CA LEU A 392 3.12 -7.14 -0.08
C LEU A 392 4.11 -6.83 -1.21
N ASP A 393 5.23 -7.53 -1.23
CA ASP A 393 6.33 -7.32 -2.18
C ASP A 393 6.59 -8.59 -3.00
N GLY A 394 5.98 -8.65 -4.17
CA GLY A 394 6.17 -9.71 -5.16
C GLY A 394 7.43 -9.55 -6.00
N PHE A 395 8.03 -8.36 -6.02
CA PHE A 395 9.16 -8.00 -6.90
C PHE A 395 10.48 -7.79 -6.14
N ALA A 396 10.55 -8.23 -4.89
CA ALA A 396 11.78 -8.29 -4.12
C ALA A 396 12.90 -9.03 -4.90
N PRO A 397 14.18 -8.63 -4.75
CA PRO A 397 15.32 -9.30 -5.37
C PRO A 397 15.39 -10.79 -5.04
N LYS A 398 15.44 -11.64 -6.07
CA LYS A 398 15.52 -13.10 -5.93
C LYS A 398 16.55 -13.70 -6.88
N LEU A 399 17.42 -14.55 -6.34
CA LEU A 399 18.41 -15.30 -7.13
C LEU A 399 17.75 -16.34 -8.05
N THR A 400 16.53 -16.78 -7.73
CA THR A 400 15.74 -17.69 -8.56
C THR A 400 15.21 -17.04 -9.85
N THR A 401 15.28 -15.71 -9.96
CA THR A 401 14.88 -14.96 -11.15
C THR A 401 16.03 -14.07 -11.63
N PRO A 402 17.18 -14.65 -12.03
CA PRO A 402 18.42 -13.88 -12.26
C PRO A 402 18.28 -12.85 -13.38
N PHE A 403 17.45 -13.13 -14.39
CA PHE A 403 17.17 -12.20 -15.48
C PHE A 403 16.54 -10.87 -15.01
N TRP A 404 15.71 -10.92 -13.96
CA TRP A 404 15.03 -9.74 -13.41
C TRP A 404 15.81 -9.06 -12.28
N LEU A 405 16.87 -9.70 -11.79
CA LEU A 405 17.60 -9.25 -10.60
C LEU A 405 18.11 -7.80 -10.69
N PRO A 406 18.63 -7.30 -11.85
CA PRO A 406 19.02 -5.90 -11.96
C PRO A 406 17.85 -4.94 -11.71
N LEU A 407 16.68 -5.19 -12.33
CA LEU A 407 15.50 -4.35 -12.14
C LEU A 407 14.94 -4.47 -10.72
N GLN A 408 14.93 -5.68 -10.16
CA GLN A 408 14.48 -5.92 -8.80
C GLN A 408 15.35 -5.16 -7.79
N ARG A 409 16.67 -5.07 -8.01
CA ARG A 409 17.59 -4.29 -7.16
C ARG A 409 17.30 -2.80 -7.25
N LEU A 410 17.03 -2.28 -8.45
CA LEU A 410 16.65 -0.88 -8.63
C LEU A 410 15.30 -0.57 -7.97
N ALA A 411 14.29 -1.43 -8.16
CA ALA A 411 13.01 -1.31 -7.48
C ALA A 411 13.16 -1.40 -5.95
N ALA A 412 14.06 -2.24 -5.43
CA ALA A 412 14.33 -2.31 -4.00
C ALA A 412 14.84 -0.98 -3.41
N MET A 413 15.49 -0.13 -4.21
CA MET A 413 15.90 1.22 -3.78
C MET A 413 14.70 2.14 -3.52
N THR A 414 13.58 1.97 -4.25
CA THR A 414 12.35 2.74 -4.02
C THR A 414 11.49 2.15 -2.90
N VAL A 415 11.66 0.85 -2.62
CA VAL A 415 11.02 0.15 -1.49
C VAL A 415 11.71 0.47 -0.15
N ALA A 416 13.05 0.53 -0.12
CA ALA A 416 13.82 0.64 1.13
C ALA A 416 13.38 1.78 2.07
N PRO A 417 13.09 3.01 1.60
CA PRO A 417 12.63 4.11 2.46
C PRO A 417 11.25 3.87 3.11
N ASN A 418 10.47 2.91 2.60
CA ASN A 418 9.13 2.59 3.07
C ASN A 418 9.12 1.47 4.12
N LEU A 419 10.13 0.60 4.12
CA LEU A 419 10.18 -0.58 5.01
C LEU A 419 10.01 -0.24 6.50
N PRO A 420 10.60 0.85 7.04
CA PRO A 420 10.42 1.20 8.45
C PRO A 420 8.96 1.50 8.86
N TYR A 421 8.07 1.77 7.91
CA TYR A 421 6.66 2.09 8.16
C TYR A 421 5.75 0.85 8.14
N ALA A 422 6.30 -0.32 7.79
CA ALA A 422 5.55 -1.57 7.73
C ALA A 422 5.68 -2.36 9.03
N HIS A 423 4.57 -2.95 9.49
CA HIS A 423 4.60 -3.88 10.62
C HIS A 423 4.96 -5.31 10.15
N LEU A 424 4.51 -5.68 8.95
CA LEU A 424 4.86 -6.92 8.28
C LEU A 424 5.10 -6.67 6.80
N VAL A 425 6.26 -7.10 6.31
CA VAL A 425 6.59 -7.08 4.88
C VAL A 425 6.64 -8.52 4.38
N LYS A 426 5.65 -8.92 3.58
CA LYS A 426 5.63 -10.23 2.93
C LYS A 426 6.33 -10.16 1.59
N ARG A 427 7.55 -10.69 1.54
CA ARG A 427 8.29 -10.93 0.28
C ARG A 427 7.93 -12.30 -0.26
N PHE A 428 7.39 -12.36 -1.47
CA PHE A 428 6.96 -13.62 -2.08
C PHE A 428 8.13 -14.26 -2.81
N GLY A 429 8.52 -15.48 -2.44
CA GLY A 429 9.55 -16.26 -3.14
C GLY A 429 9.05 -16.86 -4.45
N THR A 430 7.79 -17.31 -4.47
CA THR A 430 7.16 -17.94 -5.66
C THR A 430 6.06 -17.04 -6.22
N THR A 431 6.19 -16.62 -7.48
CA THR A 431 5.27 -15.73 -8.19
C THR A 431 5.15 -16.15 -9.66
N LEU A 432 4.28 -15.50 -10.44
CA LEU A 432 4.36 -15.58 -11.92
C LEU A 432 5.59 -14.82 -12.42
N SER A 433 5.86 -14.94 -13.73
CA SER A 433 6.83 -14.09 -14.41
C SER A 433 6.34 -12.63 -14.44
N PRO A 434 7.22 -11.62 -14.30
CA PRO A 434 6.86 -10.21 -14.45
C PRO A 434 6.17 -9.88 -15.78
N LEU A 435 6.46 -10.64 -16.84
CA LEU A 435 5.89 -10.45 -18.17
C LEU A 435 4.43 -10.91 -18.31
N GLU A 436 3.91 -11.68 -17.34
CA GLU A 436 2.54 -12.21 -17.35
C GLU A 436 1.53 -11.14 -16.90
N LEU A 437 1.43 -10.04 -17.65
CA LEU A 437 0.55 -8.90 -17.29
C LEU A 437 -0.94 -9.26 -17.41
N VAL A 438 -1.29 -10.11 -18.38
CA VAL A 438 -2.65 -10.60 -18.62
C VAL A 438 -2.62 -12.13 -18.65
N PRO A 439 -2.46 -12.79 -17.50
CA PRO A 439 -2.32 -14.24 -17.42
C PRO A 439 -3.65 -14.93 -17.74
N SER A 440 -3.57 -16.21 -18.10
CA SER A 440 -4.75 -17.07 -18.16
C SER A 440 -5.39 -17.24 -16.78
N VAL A 441 -6.66 -17.62 -16.74
CA VAL A 441 -7.37 -17.90 -15.48
C VAL A 441 -6.65 -18.97 -14.66
N GLN A 442 -6.07 -19.98 -15.33
CA GLN A 442 -5.31 -21.05 -14.67
C GLN A 442 -4.05 -20.47 -13.99
N LEU A 443 -3.28 -19.63 -14.70
CA LEU A 443 -2.09 -19.00 -14.14
C LEU A 443 -2.43 -18.02 -13.00
N ALA A 444 -3.48 -17.23 -13.15
CA ALA A 444 -3.98 -16.35 -12.09
C ALA A 444 -4.37 -17.14 -10.84
N THR A 445 -5.13 -18.23 -11.00
CA THR A 445 -5.53 -19.13 -9.90
C THR A 445 -4.31 -19.76 -9.23
N LYS A 446 -3.30 -20.17 -10.02
CA LYS A 446 -2.02 -20.67 -9.50
C LYS A 446 -1.29 -19.63 -8.66
N ALA A 447 -1.23 -18.39 -9.13
CA ALA A 447 -0.61 -17.28 -8.40
C ALA A 447 -1.33 -17.01 -7.08
N MET A 448 -2.67 -17.05 -7.08
CA MET A 448 -3.47 -16.92 -5.86
C MET A 448 -3.15 -18.02 -4.86
N HIS A 449 -3.03 -19.28 -5.30
CA HIS A 449 -2.59 -20.37 -4.43
C HIS A 449 -1.20 -20.11 -3.83
N TYR A 450 -0.23 -19.60 -4.63
CA TYR A 450 1.09 -19.22 -4.11
C TYR A 450 1.02 -18.12 -3.05
N GLY A 451 0.18 -17.11 -3.26
CA GLY A 451 -0.03 -16.02 -2.32
C GLY A 451 -0.57 -16.52 -0.98
N ARG A 452 -1.64 -17.32 -1.04
CA ARG A 452 -2.26 -17.95 0.14
C ARG A 452 -1.26 -18.80 0.92
N LYS A 453 -0.60 -19.73 0.24
CA LYS A 453 0.37 -20.64 0.88
C LYS A 453 1.49 -19.88 1.58
N GLN A 454 2.04 -18.85 0.93
CA GLN A 454 3.16 -18.11 1.49
C GLN A 454 2.73 -17.24 2.68
N LEU A 455 1.60 -16.53 2.60
CA LEU A 455 1.12 -15.71 3.73
C LEU A 455 0.57 -16.56 4.88
N GLY A 456 0.12 -17.80 4.62
CA GLY A 456 -0.41 -18.71 5.63
C GLY A 456 0.46 -18.86 6.88
N ALA A 457 1.79 -18.86 6.71
CA ALA A 457 2.74 -18.92 7.83
C ALA A 457 2.68 -17.70 8.77
N ASP A 458 2.24 -16.54 8.28
CA ASP A 458 2.14 -15.30 9.06
C ASP A 458 0.74 -15.10 9.67
N MET A 459 -0.24 -15.95 9.32
CA MET A 459 -1.64 -15.77 9.76
C MET A 459 -1.85 -15.85 11.27
N PRO A 460 -1.17 -16.73 12.04
CA PRO A 460 -1.31 -16.72 13.50
C PRO A 460 -0.90 -15.38 14.11
N PHE A 461 0.21 -14.80 13.62
CA PHE A 461 0.69 -13.48 14.03
C PHE A 461 -0.28 -12.36 13.60
N LEU A 462 -0.70 -12.34 12.35
CA LEU A 462 -1.65 -11.34 11.83
C LEU A 462 -2.98 -11.37 12.59
N SER A 463 -3.54 -12.57 12.80
CA SER A 463 -4.82 -12.73 13.51
C SER A 463 -4.71 -12.24 14.94
N ARG A 464 -3.60 -12.55 15.64
CA ARG A 464 -3.40 -12.07 17.03
C ARG A 464 -3.17 -10.56 17.08
N MET A 465 -2.42 -9.98 16.14
CA MET A 465 -2.22 -8.53 16.05
C MET A 465 -3.52 -7.75 15.82
N LEU A 466 -4.43 -8.29 15.00
CA LEU A 466 -5.68 -7.64 14.60
C LEU A 466 -6.89 -8.02 15.44
N SER A 467 -6.76 -9.03 16.30
CA SER A 467 -7.83 -9.40 17.25
C SER A 467 -8.10 -8.23 18.21
N PRO A 468 -9.38 -7.86 18.42
CA PRO A 468 -9.72 -6.83 19.38
C PRO A 468 -9.20 -7.16 20.77
N LEU A 469 -8.59 -6.17 21.44
CA LEU A 469 -8.19 -6.35 22.83
C LEU A 469 -9.42 -6.51 23.74
N PRO A 470 -9.38 -7.40 24.74
CA PRO A 470 -10.48 -7.52 25.71
C PRO A 470 -10.59 -6.25 26.54
N HIS A 471 -11.76 -6.01 27.14
CA HIS A 471 -11.90 -4.95 28.12
C HIS A 471 -11.03 -5.27 29.35
N LEU A 472 -10.29 -4.27 29.81
CA LEU A 472 -9.54 -4.34 31.05
C LEU A 472 -10.40 -3.74 32.18
N GLY A 473 -10.94 -4.59 33.05
CA GLY A 473 -11.74 -4.14 34.20
C GLY A 473 -13.20 -3.94 33.86
#